data_AF-A0A6V7NK76-F1
#
_entry.id   AF-A0A6V7NK76-F1
#
_cell.length_a   1.000
_cell.length_b   1.000
_cell.length_c   1.000
_cell.angle_alpha   90.00
_cell.angle_beta   90.00
_cell.angle_gamma   90.00
#
_symmetry.space_group_name_H-M   'P 1'
#
loop_
_entity.id
_entity.type
_entity.pdbx_description
1 polymer ?
#
loop_
_entity_poly.entity_id
_entity_poly.type
_entity_poly.pdbx_seq_one_letter_code
_entity_poly.pdbx_strand_id
1 'polypeptide(L)'
;MIRTGPKDTQNHDNNNNSSSNQKVYPQPIMEENGNHQNNNKDPSSVDALISKIFGNISSLKAAYIQLQDAHTPYDPDKIQAADKLVIEELMHLSELKHSYREKNPNKPISVSPRDSRLLDEIQEQQNLLKTYEVMVKKFQSQIQNRESEIAQVQQQIQESSQRKQKLEKKLKQRGLLSEDGSQQEEEEENFFSIELTPNLFTSAADTAYKSIHDFAKLLINMMKAAAWDLDAAAKAIEPG
;
A
#
# COMPACT_ATOMS: atom_id res chain seq x y z
N MET A 1 -61.08 36.95 46.89
CA MET A 1 -61.33 37.73 48.13
C MET A 1 -59.96 38.14 48.66
N ILE A 2 -59.56 39.41 48.51
CA ILE A 2 -59.72 40.52 49.50
C ILE A 2 -58.82 40.23 50.72
N ARG A 3 -57.91 41.06 51.22
CA ARG A 3 -57.46 42.48 51.11
C ARG A 3 -56.16 42.49 51.97
N THR A 4 -55.18 43.38 51.88
CA THR A 4 -55.07 44.82 52.26
C THR A 4 -53.56 44.98 52.55
N GLY A 5 -52.82 46.05 52.26
CA GLY A 5 -53.08 47.39 51.78
C GLY A 5 -51.78 48.21 52.00
N PRO A 6 -51.56 49.29 51.24
CA PRO A 6 -50.31 50.08 51.18
C PRO A 6 -50.39 51.35 52.06
N LYS A 7 -49.33 52.18 52.07
CA LYS A 7 -49.43 53.62 51.74
C LYS A 7 -48.09 54.38 51.87
N ASP A 8 -47.76 55.06 50.79
CA ASP A 8 -46.89 56.22 50.72
C ASP A 8 -47.46 57.43 51.49
N THR A 9 -46.57 58.29 51.98
CA THR A 9 -46.85 59.71 52.22
C THR A 9 -45.71 60.55 51.67
N GLN A 10 -46.10 61.45 50.79
CA GLN A 10 -45.33 62.42 50.03
C GLN A 10 -45.56 63.81 50.64
N ASN A 11 -44.55 64.67 50.64
CA ASN A 11 -44.56 66.15 50.74
C ASN A 11 -43.15 66.63 51.11
N HIS A 12 -42.56 67.73 50.64
CA HIS A 12 -42.77 68.66 49.54
C HIS A 12 -41.55 69.63 49.64
N ASP A 13 -40.96 70.00 48.50
CA ASP A 13 -40.32 71.28 48.12
C ASP A 13 -39.45 72.09 49.10
N ASN A 14 -38.20 72.40 48.73
CA ASN A 14 -37.86 73.63 47.97
C ASN A 14 -36.35 73.93 47.91
N ASN A 15 -35.87 74.11 46.67
CA ASN A 15 -34.88 75.06 46.14
C ASN A 15 -33.91 75.81 47.06
N ASN A 16 -32.60 75.74 46.78
CA ASN A 16 -31.86 76.86 46.14
C ASN A 16 -30.37 76.54 45.84
N ASN A 17 -30.09 76.40 44.55
CA ASN A 17 -29.16 77.21 43.75
C ASN A 17 -27.75 77.58 44.26
N SER A 18 -26.71 77.06 43.58
CA SER A 18 -25.54 77.77 43.02
C SER A 18 -24.47 76.74 42.61
N SER A 19 -24.18 76.54 41.31
CA SER A 19 -23.11 77.25 40.56
C SER A 19 -21.71 76.95 41.13
N SER A 20 -20.71 76.40 40.44
CA SER A 20 -20.39 76.32 39.01
C SER A 20 -19.23 75.34 38.81
N ASN A 21 -19.17 74.69 37.64
CA ASN A 21 -18.03 74.70 36.70
C ASN A 21 -18.03 73.46 35.79
N GLN A 22 -18.75 73.59 34.67
CA GLN A 22 -18.54 72.79 33.47
C GLN A 22 -17.13 73.09 32.91
N LYS A 23 -16.29 72.07 32.74
CA LYS A 23 -15.19 72.11 31.78
C LYS A 23 -15.67 71.47 30.48
N VAL A 24 -16.19 72.30 29.58
CA VAL A 24 -16.47 71.93 28.19
C VAL A 24 -15.14 71.92 27.45
N TYR A 25 -14.64 70.73 27.12
CA TYR A 25 -13.52 70.58 26.20
C TYR A 25 -14.06 70.48 24.76
N PRO A 26 -13.52 71.25 23.80
CA PRO A 26 -13.94 71.18 22.40
C PRO A 26 -13.65 69.80 21.81
N GLN A 27 -14.63 69.18 21.16
CA GLN A 27 -14.41 68.03 20.29
C GLN A 27 -13.71 68.48 18.99
N PRO A 28 -12.62 67.84 18.56
CA PRO A 28 -12.14 67.92 17.19
C PRO A 28 -12.96 66.94 16.33
N ILE A 29 -13.53 67.45 15.24
CA ILE A 29 -14.09 66.64 14.16
C ILE A 29 -12.97 66.45 13.12
N MET A 30 -12.90 65.22 12.57
CA MET A 30 -12.11 64.75 11.40
C MET A 30 -10.63 64.46 11.75
N GLU A 31 -9.98 63.35 11.37
CA GLU A 31 -10.07 62.52 10.16
C GLU A 31 -9.67 61.03 10.44
N GLU A 32 -10.27 60.16 9.64
CA GLU A 32 -9.85 58.82 9.18
C GLU A 32 -8.47 58.27 9.61
N ASN A 33 -8.48 57.23 10.47
CA ASN A 33 -7.78 55.95 10.26
C ASN A 33 -7.84 55.12 11.54
N GLY A 34 -8.51 53.98 11.48
CA GLY A 34 -8.66 53.12 12.65
C GLY A 34 -9.33 51.81 12.31
N ASN A 35 -8.60 50.98 11.56
CA ASN A 35 -8.78 49.53 11.40
C ASN A 35 -9.95 48.93 12.21
N HIS A 36 -11.11 48.82 11.57
CA HIS A 36 -12.00 47.72 11.86
C HIS A 36 -11.33 46.44 11.37
N GLN A 37 -10.42 45.90 12.18
CA GLN A 37 -10.06 44.50 12.10
C GLN A 37 -11.27 43.71 12.59
N ASN A 38 -12.29 43.61 11.74
CA ASN A 38 -13.40 42.69 11.88
C ASN A 38 -12.79 41.28 11.93
N ASN A 39 -12.58 40.77 13.15
CA ASN A 39 -12.43 39.35 13.41
C ASN A 39 -13.78 38.63 13.25
N ASN A 40 -14.51 38.92 12.18
CA ASN A 40 -15.68 38.17 11.77
C ASN A 40 -15.15 36.91 11.11
N LYS A 41 -14.89 35.88 11.93
CA LYS A 41 -14.94 34.51 11.42
C LYS A 41 -16.34 34.35 10.87
N ASP A 42 -16.48 34.26 9.56
CA ASP A 42 -17.76 33.96 8.94
C ASP A 42 -18.32 32.70 9.62
N PRO A 43 -19.45 32.77 10.34
CA PRO A 43 -20.09 31.58 10.92
C PRO A 43 -20.32 30.52 9.84
N SER A 44 -20.55 30.96 8.61
CA SER A 44 -20.60 30.15 7.39
C SER A 44 -19.38 29.25 7.15
N SER A 45 -18.18 29.63 7.60
CA SER A 45 -16.94 28.85 7.39
C SER A 45 -16.83 27.66 8.35
N VAL A 46 -17.27 27.83 9.61
CA VAL A 46 -17.33 26.75 10.60
C VAL A 46 -18.46 25.80 10.26
N ASP A 47 -19.63 26.32 9.88
CA ASP A 47 -20.78 25.51 9.45
C ASP A 47 -20.47 24.69 8.20
N ALA A 48 -19.70 25.24 7.26
CA ALA A 48 -19.20 24.51 6.10
C ALA A 48 -18.23 23.39 6.48
N LEU A 49 -17.34 23.60 7.47
CA LEU A 49 -16.43 22.56 7.97
C LEU A 49 -17.21 21.43 8.66
N ILE A 50 -18.18 21.76 9.51
CA ILE A 50 -19.04 20.79 10.18
C ILE A 50 -19.82 19.97 9.15
N SER A 51 -20.39 20.64 8.13
CA SER A 51 -21.10 19.98 7.04
C SER A 51 -20.20 19.00 6.27
N LYS A 52 -18.94 19.36 6.02
CA LYS A 52 -17.95 18.46 5.40
C LYS A 52 -17.64 17.24 6.28
N ILE A 53 -17.48 17.44 7.59
CA ILE A 53 -17.24 16.35 8.54
C ILE A 53 -18.44 15.39 8.56
N PHE A 54 -19.67 15.90 8.64
CA PHE A 54 -20.87 15.07 8.63
C PHE A 54 -21.08 14.33 7.30
N GLY A 55 -20.80 14.99 6.18
CA GLY A 55 -20.80 14.37 4.86
C GLY A 55 -19.81 13.20 4.80
N ASN A 56 -18.56 13.44 5.18
CA ASN A 56 -17.54 12.41 5.22
C ASN A 56 -17.90 11.26 6.19
N ILE A 57 -18.40 11.54 7.40
CA ILE A 57 -18.86 10.47 8.33
C ILE A 57 -19.96 9.62 7.67
N SER A 58 -20.85 10.25 6.90
CA SER A 58 -21.91 9.54 6.18
C SER A 58 -21.33 8.67 5.06
N SER A 59 -20.35 9.17 4.30
CA SER A 59 -19.62 8.39 3.30
C SER A 59 -18.85 7.22 3.93
N LEU A 60 -18.15 7.46 5.05
CA LEU A 60 -17.41 6.44 5.80
C LEU A 60 -18.34 5.32 6.29
N LYS A 61 -19.53 5.67 6.81
CA LYS A 61 -20.55 4.69 7.19
C LYS A 61 -21.03 3.88 5.99
N ALA A 62 -21.26 4.51 4.85
CA ALA A 62 -21.65 3.82 3.63
C ALA A 62 -20.56 2.86 3.13
N ALA A 63 -19.30 3.28 3.14
CA ALA A 63 -18.15 2.44 2.81
C ALA A 63 -18.02 1.26 3.77
N TYR A 64 -18.24 1.49 5.07
CA TYR A 64 -18.24 0.41 6.06
C TYR A 64 -19.36 -0.61 5.83
N ILE A 65 -20.57 -0.16 5.48
CA ILE A 65 -21.68 -1.08 5.13
C ILE A 65 -21.32 -1.89 3.88
N GLN A 66 -20.73 -1.27 2.85
CA GLN A 66 -20.26 -1.99 1.66
C GLN A 66 -19.20 -3.04 2.01
N LEU A 67 -18.29 -2.72 2.93
CA LEU A 67 -17.29 -3.67 3.43
C LEU A 67 -17.96 -4.85 4.14
N GLN A 68 -18.96 -4.58 5.00
CA GLN A 68 -19.73 -5.63 5.68
C GLN A 68 -20.52 -6.50 4.71
N ASP A 69 -21.16 -5.91 3.71
CA ASP A 69 -21.93 -6.61 2.68
C ASP A 69 -21.03 -7.52 1.83
N ALA A 70 -19.83 -7.05 1.47
CA ALA A 70 -18.84 -7.82 0.73
C ALA A 70 -18.29 -9.04 1.50
N HIS A 71 -18.50 -9.11 2.81
CA HIS A 71 -18.15 -10.29 3.60
C HIS A 71 -19.18 -11.43 3.47
N THR A 72 -20.42 -11.18 2.99
CA THR A 72 -21.47 -12.20 2.90
C THR A 72 -22.36 -12.04 1.65
N PRO A 73 -22.20 -12.91 0.61
CA PRO A 73 -21.17 -13.94 0.46
C PRO A 73 -19.77 -13.32 0.30
N TYR A 74 -18.73 -14.04 0.73
CA TYR A 74 -17.35 -13.55 0.70
C TYR A 74 -16.90 -13.22 -0.74
N ASP A 75 -16.56 -11.96 -0.96
CA ASP A 75 -16.08 -11.44 -2.24
C ASP A 75 -14.80 -10.61 -2.02
N PRO A 76 -13.60 -11.17 -2.29
CA PRO A 76 -12.34 -10.51 -1.97
C PRO A 76 -12.13 -9.21 -2.76
N ASP A 77 -12.61 -9.14 -4.00
CA ASP A 77 -12.46 -7.95 -4.84
C ASP A 77 -13.33 -6.80 -4.32
N LYS A 78 -14.58 -7.10 -3.91
CA LYS A 78 -15.45 -6.11 -3.27
C LYS A 78 -14.94 -5.68 -1.89
N ILE A 79 -14.38 -6.61 -1.11
CA ILE A 79 -13.75 -6.29 0.18
C ILE A 79 -12.61 -5.30 -0.03
N GLN A 80 -11.73 -5.56 -1.00
CA GLN A 80 -10.60 -4.66 -1.29
C GLN A 80 -11.08 -3.28 -1.77
N ALA A 81 -12.10 -3.24 -2.63
CA ALA A 81 -12.67 -1.98 -3.11
C ALA A 81 -13.29 -1.16 -1.97
N ALA A 82 -14.06 -1.79 -1.08
CA ALA A 82 -14.68 -1.12 0.06
C ALA A 82 -13.65 -0.69 1.13
N ASP A 83 -12.62 -1.49 1.39
CA ASP A 83 -11.51 -1.14 2.28
C ASP A 83 -10.78 0.12 1.80
N LYS A 84 -10.53 0.21 0.48
CA LYS A 84 -9.94 1.42 -0.12
C LYS A 84 -10.80 2.67 0.13
N LEU A 85 -12.12 2.57 -0.02
CA LEU A 85 -13.04 3.67 0.26
C LEU A 85 -13.01 4.09 1.75
N VAL A 86 -12.96 3.11 2.67
CA VAL A 86 -12.83 3.39 4.11
C VAL A 86 -11.54 4.17 4.39
N ILE A 87 -10.42 3.73 3.82
CA ILE A 87 -9.13 4.41 3.97
C ILE A 87 -9.17 5.83 3.40
N GLU A 88 -9.76 6.01 2.21
CA GLU A 88 -9.91 7.32 1.56
C GLU A 88 -10.71 8.29 2.43
N GLU A 89 -11.84 7.87 3.00
CA GLU A 89 -12.62 8.75 3.87
C GLU A 89 -11.92 9.05 5.20
N LEU A 90 -11.16 8.10 5.76
CA LEU A 90 -10.31 8.36 6.93
C LEU A 90 -9.18 9.37 6.61
N MET A 91 -8.60 9.30 5.41
CA MET A 91 -7.61 10.27 4.94
C MET A 91 -8.23 11.66 4.81
N HIS A 92 -9.40 11.78 4.20
CA HIS A 92 -10.12 13.06 4.09
C HIS A 92 -10.41 13.68 5.47
N LEU A 93 -10.78 12.88 6.50
CA LEU A 93 -10.92 13.39 7.87
C LEU A 93 -9.61 13.90 8.44
N SER A 94 -8.51 13.18 8.19
CA SER A 94 -7.18 13.58 8.64
C SER A 94 -6.75 14.90 8.01
N GLU A 95 -7.01 15.09 6.72
CA GLU A 95 -6.75 16.33 5.99
C GLU A 95 -7.60 17.50 6.52
N LEU A 96 -8.89 17.27 6.76
CA LEU A 96 -9.79 18.27 7.36
C LEU A 96 -9.29 18.67 8.75
N LYS A 97 -8.87 17.71 9.58
CA LYS A 97 -8.26 17.96 10.91
C LYS A 97 -6.97 18.79 10.77
N HIS A 98 -6.10 18.44 9.83
CA HIS A 98 -4.84 19.15 9.60
C HIS A 98 -5.08 20.59 9.12
N SER A 99 -5.94 20.77 8.10
CA SER A 99 -6.30 22.09 7.57
C SER A 99 -6.93 23.00 8.64
N TYR A 100 -7.75 22.42 9.53
CA TYR A 100 -8.32 23.17 10.65
C TYR A 100 -7.24 23.65 11.63
N ARG A 101 -6.29 22.78 12.01
CA ARG A 101 -5.17 23.12 12.90
C ARG A 101 -4.25 24.18 12.29
N GLU A 102 -3.90 24.04 11.01
CA GLU A 102 -3.05 24.98 10.27
C GLU A 102 -3.68 26.38 10.17
N LYS A 103 -4.99 26.46 9.92
CA LYS A 103 -5.74 27.73 9.87
C LYS A 103 -6.00 28.36 11.24
N ASN A 104 -5.75 27.63 12.33
CA ASN A 104 -5.99 28.11 13.70
C ASN A 104 -4.77 27.84 14.61
N PRO A 105 -3.55 28.28 14.23
CA PRO A 105 -2.32 27.86 14.91
C PRO A 105 -2.22 28.43 16.33
N ASN A 106 -2.82 29.59 16.58
CA ASN A 106 -2.73 30.35 17.84
C ASN A 106 -4.09 30.57 18.53
N LYS A 107 -5.16 29.85 18.13
CA LYS A 107 -6.45 30.02 18.81
C LYS A 107 -6.45 29.16 20.07
N PRO A 108 -6.55 29.72 21.29
CA PRO A 108 -7.00 28.93 22.42
C PRO A 108 -8.45 28.51 22.10
N ILE A 109 -8.62 27.28 21.64
CA ILE A 109 -9.94 26.71 21.40
C ILE A 109 -10.55 26.48 22.78
N SER A 110 -11.43 27.40 23.18
CA SER A 110 -12.28 27.35 24.38
C SER A 110 -11.62 27.71 25.72
N VAL A 111 -12.46 28.28 26.59
CA VAL A 111 -12.26 28.63 28.02
C VAL A 111 -12.21 27.39 28.93
N SER A 112 -12.01 26.20 28.34
CA SER A 112 -11.93 24.93 29.04
C SER A 112 -10.66 24.87 29.91
N PRO A 113 -10.66 24.20 31.08
CA PRO A 113 -9.46 24.02 31.88
C PRO A 113 -8.31 23.53 31.00
N ARG A 114 -7.15 24.19 31.07
CA ARG A 114 -5.96 23.86 30.26
C ARG A 114 -5.62 22.36 30.31
N ASP A 115 -5.96 21.71 31.41
CA ASP A 115 -5.76 20.29 31.67
C ASP A 115 -6.62 19.39 30.76
N SER A 116 -7.89 19.72 30.50
CA SER A 116 -8.77 18.90 29.64
C SER A 116 -8.25 18.83 28.20
N ARG A 117 -7.74 19.94 27.67
CA ARG A 117 -7.18 20.00 26.31
C ARG A 117 -5.92 19.15 26.18
N LEU A 118 -5.04 19.24 27.18
CA LEU A 118 -3.80 18.47 27.20
C LEU A 118 -4.08 16.97 27.26
N LEU A 119 -5.12 16.57 28.02
CA LEU A 119 -5.56 15.17 28.08
C LEU A 119 -6.06 14.66 26.71
N ASP A 120 -6.86 15.44 25.98
CA ASP A 120 -7.32 15.06 24.63
C ASP A 120 -6.15 14.89 23.65
N GLU A 121 -5.15 15.78 23.73
CA GLU A 121 -3.94 15.68 22.90
C GLU A 121 -3.08 14.47 23.27
N ILE A 122 -2.90 14.19 24.56
CA ILE A 122 -2.22 12.97 25.03
C ILE A 122 -2.96 11.73 24.53
N GLN A 123 -4.29 11.72 24.60
CA GLN A 123 -5.10 10.60 24.12
C GLN A 123 -4.97 10.39 22.60
N GLU A 124 -4.93 11.47 21.82
CA GLU A 124 -4.68 11.42 20.38
C GLU A 124 -3.30 10.80 20.09
N GLN A 125 -2.25 11.26 20.78
CA GLN A 125 -0.90 10.72 20.62
C GLN A 125 -0.80 9.25 21.03
N GLN A 126 -1.48 8.84 22.09
CA GLN A 126 -1.55 7.43 22.50
C GLN A 126 -2.24 6.55 21.47
N ASN A 127 -3.32 7.03 20.85
CA ASN A 127 -4.01 6.31 19.79
C ASN A 127 -3.13 6.18 18.54
N LEU A 128 -2.39 7.24 18.19
CA LEU A 128 -1.43 7.21 17.09
C LEU A 128 -0.31 6.19 17.34
N LEU A 129 0.21 6.12 18.57
CA LEU A 129 1.22 5.15 18.96
C LEU A 129 0.72 3.71 18.80
N LYS A 130 -0.53 3.41 19.19
CA LYS A 130 -1.17 2.10 18.97
C LYS A 130 -1.25 1.75 17.47
N THR A 131 -1.59 2.70 16.62
CA THR A 131 -1.60 2.50 15.16
C THR A 131 -0.22 2.14 14.64
N TYR A 132 0.82 2.87 15.07
CA TYR A 132 2.19 2.53 14.68
C TYR A 132 2.64 1.18 15.20
N GLU A 133 2.25 0.79 16.42
CA GLU A 133 2.55 -0.55 16.95
C GLU A 133 1.97 -1.66 16.07
N VAL A 134 0.71 -1.53 15.65
CA VAL A 134 0.07 -2.48 14.72
C VAL A 134 0.78 -2.51 13.38
N MET A 135 1.18 -1.34 12.87
CA MET A 135 1.90 -1.22 11.60
C MET A 135 3.29 -1.86 11.67
N VAL A 136 4.02 -1.68 12.77
CA VAL A 136 5.31 -2.33 13.03
C VAL A 136 5.15 -3.85 13.03
N LYS A 137 4.14 -4.38 13.74
CA LYS A 137 3.84 -5.82 13.74
C LYS A 137 3.52 -6.33 12.33
N LYS A 138 2.73 -5.58 11.55
CA LYS A 138 2.42 -5.91 10.15
C LYS A 138 3.69 -5.96 9.29
N PHE A 139 4.54 -4.95 9.37
CA PHE A 139 5.79 -4.92 8.60
C PHE A 139 6.77 -6.01 9.03
N GLN A 140 6.87 -6.30 10.32
CA GLN A 140 7.68 -7.41 10.82
C GLN A 140 7.22 -8.75 10.23
N SER A 141 5.90 -9.00 10.20
CA SER A 141 5.35 -10.21 9.57
C SER A 141 5.62 -10.26 8.06
N GLN A 142 5.51 -9.12 7.36
CA GLN A 142 5.84 -9.05 5.94
C GLN A 142 7.32 -9.35 5.66
N ILE A 143 8.23 -8.81 6.48
CA ILE A 143 9.66 -9.08 6.39
C ILE A 143 9.93 -10.57 6.56
N GLN A 144 9.40 -11.18 7.63
CA GLN A 144 9.55 -12.62 7.90
C GLN A 144 9.01 -13.49 6.76
N ASN A 145 7.85 -13.14 6.19
CA ASN A 145 7.30 -13.86 5.06
C ASN A 145 8.23 -13.77 3.83
N ARG A 146 8.74 -12.58 3.50
CA ARG A 146 9.69 -12.40 2.40
C ARG A 146 11.02 -13.11 2.64
N GLU A 147 11.53 -13.11 3.88
CA GLU A 147 12.71 -13.88 4.26
C GLU A 147 12.51 -15.38 4.02
N SER A 148 11.32 -15.92 4.34
CA SER A 148 10.98 -17.32 4.09
C SER A 148 10.89 -17.65 2.59
N GLU A 149 10.32 -16.76 1.78
CA GLU A 149 10.26 -16.89 0.32
C GLU A 149 11.67 -16.87 -0.29
N ILE A 150 12.53 -15.97 0.19
CA ILE A 150 13.94 -15.89 -0.25
C ILE A 150 14.67 -17.20 0.08
N ALA A 151 14.55 -17.70 1.31
CA ALA A 151 15.18 -18.95 1.71
C ALA A 151 14.70 -20.14 0.87
N GLN A 152 13.40 -20.21 0.57
CA GLN A 152 12.82 -21.23 -0.28
C GLN A 152 13.40 -21.18 -1.71
N VAL A 153 13.46 -20.00 -2.31
CA VAL A 153 14.02 -19.83 -3.66
C VAL A 153 15.50 -20.16 -3.70
N GLN A 154 16.28 -19.74 -2.69
CA GLN A 154 17.69 -20.11 -2.56
C GLN A 154 17.89 -21.62 -2.48
N GLN A 155 17.06 -22.33 -1.72
CA GLN A 155 17.08 -23.79 -1.66
C GLN A 155 16.79 -24.41 -3.04
N GLN A 156 15.79 -23.91 -3.77
CA GLN A 156 15.47 -24.41 -5.12
C GLN A 156 16.64 -24.21 -6.10
N ILE A 157 17.34 -23.08 -6.02
CA ILE A 157 18.54 -22.81 -6.83
C ILE A 157 19.64 -23.81 -6.49
N GLN A 158 19.90 -24.06 -5.21
CA GLN A 158 20.91 -25.02 -4.76
C GLN A 158 20.59 -26.44 -5.24
N GLU A 159 19.34 -26.89 -5.08
CA GLU A 159 18.88 -28.20 -5.55
C GLU A 159 19.01 -28.34 -7.07
N SER A 160 18.61 -27.30 -7.82
CA SER A 160 18.73 -27.28 -9.29
C SER A 160 20.20 -27.36 -9.72
N SER A 161 21.08 -26.59 -9.08
CA SER A 161 22.52 -26.63 -9.32
C SER A 161 23.12 -28.01 -9.05
N GLN A 162 22.74 -28.66 -7.95
CA GLN A 162 23.16 -30.03 -7.66
C GLN A 162 22.65 -31.04 -8.69
N ARG A 163 21.39 -30.93 -9.13
CA ARG A 163 20.84 -31.77 -10.20
C ARG A 163 21.61 -31.57 -11.50
N LYS A 164 21.91 -30.32 -11.87
CA LYS A 164 22.72 -29.96 -13.04
C LYS A 164 24.10 -30.61 -12.98
N GLN A 165 24.84 -30.44 -11.89
CA GLN A 165 26.17 -31.04 -11.71
C GLN A 165 26.14 -32.57 -11.80
N LYS A 166 25.11 -33.22 -11.22
CA LYS A 166 24.94 -34.68 -11.33
C LYS A 166 24.69 -35.12 -12.77
N LEU A 167 23.90 -34.36 -13.53
CA LEU A 167 23.63 -34.63 -14.94
C LEU A 167 24.88 -34.42 -15.80
N GLU A 168 25.61 -33.32 -15.61
CA GLU A 168 26.86 -33.04 -16.29
C GLU A 168 27.87 -34.18 -16.09
N LYS A 169 28.05 -34.66 -14.84
CA LYS A 169 28.92 -35.82 -14.55
C LYS A 169 28.48 -37.09 -15.29
N LYS A 170 27.18 -37.38 -15.34
CA LYS A 170 26.64 -38.55 -16.07
C LYS A 170 26.84 -38.44 -17.58
N LEU A 171 26.72 -37.25 -18.15
CA LEU A 171 26.95 -37.00 -19.57
C LEU A 171 28.43 -37.15 -19.95
N LYS A 172 29.34 -36.63 -19.11
CA LYS A 172 30.79 -36.84 -19.25
C LYS A 172 31.14 -38.33 -19.23
N GLN A 173 30.59 -39.08 -18.26
CA GLN A 173 30.80 -40.53 -18.17
C GLN A 173 30.30 -41.30 -19.41
N ARG A 174 29.24 -40.81 -20.07
CA ARG A 174 28.68 -41.43 -21.28
C ARG A 174 29.39 -41.00 -22.58
N GLY A 175 30.43 -40.16 -22.51
CA GLY A 175 31.11 -39.63 -23.69
C GLY A 175 30.23 -38.71 -24.55
N LEU A 176 29.13 -38.20 -23.99
CA LEU A 176 28.20 -37.28 -24.67
C LEU A 176 28.61 -35.82 -24.51
N LEU A 177 29.72 -35.57 -23.82
CA LEU A 177 30.39 -34.28 -23.70
C LEU A 177 31.84 -34.50 -24.15
N SER A 178 32.24 -33.84 -25.24
CA SER A 178 33.61 -33.94 -25.76
C SER A 178 34.60 -33.27 -24.80
N GLU A 179 35.67 -33.97 -24.47
CA GLU A 179 36.95 -33.35 -24.09
C GLU A 179 37.56 -32.78 -25.37
N ASP A 180 37.30 -31.52 -25.68
CA ASP A 180 38.17 -30.82 -26.62
C ASP A 180 38.41 -29.39 -26.15
N GLY A 181 39.69 -29.05 -25.98
CA GLY A 181 40.15 -27.72 -25.60
C GLY A 181 40.84 -27.61 -24.24
N SER A 182 42.14 -27.89 -24.25
CA SER A 182 43.20 -27.35 -23.36
C SER A 182 43.23 -27.77 -21.89
N GLN A 183 44.12 -28.74 -21.64
CA GLN A 183 45.01 -28.76 -20.49
C GLN A 183 45.58 -27.35 -20.23
N GLN A 184 45.31 -26.78 -19.07
CA GLN A 184 46.26 -25.93 -18.35
C GLN A 184 45.87 -25.87 -16.88
N GLU A 185 46.90 -25.98 -16.07
CA GLU A 185 46.90 -26.12 -14.63
C GLU A 185 46.47 -24.82 -13.94
N GLU A 186 46.01 -25.02 -12.71
CA GLU A 186 46.05 -24.09 -11.59
C GLU A 186 45.09 -22.88 -11.57
N GLU A 187 44.39 -22.86 -10.42
CA GLU A 187 43.89 -21.70 -9.70
C GLU A 187 42.68 -20.92 -10.23
N GLU A 188 41.71 -20.89 -9.32
CA GLU A 188 40.75 -19.82 -9.09
C GLU A 188 39.68 -19.54 -10.16
N GLU A 189 38.47 -19.85 -9.74
CA GLU A 189 37.23 -19.20 -10.12
C GLU A 189 36.94 -19.06 -11.63
N ASN A 190 35.96 -19.87 -12.06
CA ASN A 190 35.01 -19.52 -13.12
C ASN A 190 35.38 -19.87 -14.56
N PHE A 191 35.63 -21.14 -14.90
CA PHE A 191 35.60 -21.56 -16.31
C PHE A 191 34.97 -22.95 -16.54
N PHE A 192 33.97 -22.97 -17.43
CA PHE A 192 33.26 -24.12 -18.02
C PHE A 192 32.16 -24.81 -17.20
N SER A 193 31.17 -24.05 -16.73
CA SER A 193 29.79 -24.56 -16.75
C SER A 193 29.33 -24.59 -18.21
N ILE A 194 29.35 -25.76 -18.85
CA ILE A 194 28.72 -25.94 -20.16
C ILE A 194 27.24 -25.62 -19.97
N GLU A 195 26.80 -24.49 -20.51
CA GLU A 195 25.41 -24.06 -20.45
C GLU A 195 24.56 -25.08 -21.24
N LEU A 196 23.62 -25.74 -20.56
CA LEU A 196 22.66 -26.65 -21.17
C LEU A 196 21.70 -25.82 -22.03
N THR A 197 22.15 -25.49 -23.23
CA THR A 197 21.43 -24.65 -24.18
C THR A 197 20.55 -25.50 -25.10
N PRO A 198 19.46 -24.93 -25.62
CA PRO A 198 18.66 -25.56 -26.70
C PRO A 198 19.52 -25.97 -27.91
N ASN A 199 20.63 -25.27 -28.16
CA ASN A 199 21.55 -25.57 -29.25
C ASN A 199 22.27 -26.90 -29.06
N LEU A 200 22.70 -27.23 -27.83
CA LEU A 200 23.32 -28.52 -27.51
C LEU A 200 22.34 -29.67 -27.74
N PHE A 201 21.09 -29.51 -27.30
CA PHE A 201 20.04 -30.50 -27.54
C PHE A 201 19.79 -30.73 -29.04
N THR A 202 19.68 -29.63 -29.80
CA THR A 202 19.44 -29.70 -31.25
C THR A 202 20.60 -30.42 -31.96
N SER A 203 21.85 -30.09 -31.61
CA SER A 203 23.03 -30.74 -32.18
C SER A 203 23.11 -32.24 -31.84
N ALA A 204 22.78 -32.61 -30.60
CA ALA A 204 22.74 -34.01 -30.18
C ALA A 204 21.62 -34.79 -30.90
N ALA A 205 20.44 -34.18 -31.07
CA ALA A 205 19.32 -34.77 -31.81
C ALA A 205 19.66 -34.97 -33.29
N ASP A 206 20.27 -33.98 -33.95
CA ASP A 206 20.73 -34.08 -35.34
C ASP A 206 21.77 -35.19 -35.51
N THR A 207 22.70 -35.32 -34.56
CA THR A 207 23.73 -36.37 -34.56
C THR A 207 23.11 -37.76 -34.39
N ALA A 208 22.12 -37.89 -33.51
CA ALA A 208 21.36 -39.14 -33.34
C ALA A 208 20.58 -39.50 -34.60
N TYR A 209 19.90 -38.54 -35.23
CA TYR A 209 19.17 -38.73 -36.48
C TYR A 209 20.10 -39.23 -37.60
N LYS A 210 21.26 -38.59 -37.78
CA LYS A 210 22.27 -39.00 -38.78
C LYS A 210 22.75 -40.42 -38.51
N SER A 211 23.06 -40.75 -37.25
CA SER A 211 23.54 -42.08 -36.87
C SER A 211 22.50 -43.18 -37.12
N ILE A 212 21.23 -42.92 -36.80
CA ILE A 212 20.12 -43.84 -37.07
C ILE A 212 19.94 -44.02 -38.58
N HIS A 213 19.98 -42.92 -39.34
CA HIS A 213 19.85 -42.96 -40.79
C HIS A 213 20.98 -43.78 -41.44
N ASP A 214 22.22 -43.55 -41.04
CA ASP A 214 23.38 -44.26 -41.58
C ASP A 214 23.36 -45.75 -41.23
N PHE A 215 22.93 -46.09 -40.00
CA PHE A 215 22.69 -47.46 -39.60
C PHE A 215 21.59 -48.13 -40.42
N ALA A 216 20.44 -47.46 -40.62
CA ALA A 216 19.34 -47.97 -41.44
C ALA A 216 19.80 -48.20 -42.89
N LYS A 217 20.59 -47.29 -43.46
CA LYS A 217 21.16 -47.42 -44.79
C LYS A 217 22.06 -48.67 -44.90
N LEU A 218 22.91 -48.91 -43.90
CA LEU A 218 23.73 -50.12 -43.84
C LEU A 218 22.85 -51.39 -43.79
N LEU A 219 21.83 -51.41 -42.94
CA LEU A 219 20.91 -52.53 -42.79
C LEU A 219 20.15 -52.82 -44.09
N ILE A 220 19.63 -51.80 -44.78
CA ILE A 220 18.99 -51.93 -46.09
C ILE A 220 19.96 -52.53 -47.12
N ASN A 221 21.22 -52.08 -47.14
CA ASN A 221 22.22 -52.62 -48.05
C ASN A 221 22.51 -54.10 -47.77
N MET A 222 22.56 -54.51 -46.50
CA MET A 222 22.73 -55.92 -46.13
C MET A 222 21.51 -56.77 -46.52
N MET A 223 20.29 -56.26 -46.32
CA MET A 223 19.05 -56.94 -46.76
C MET A 223 19.04 -57.14 -48.29
N LYS A 224 19.46 -56.13 -49.06
CA LYS A 224 19.61 -56.25 -50.53
C LYS A 224 20.64 -57.32 -50.90
N ALA A 225 21.79 -57.34 -50.24
CA ALA A 225 22.83 -58.34 -50.49
C ALA A 225 22.37 -59.76 -50.15
N ALA A 226 21.50 -59.92 -49.14
CA ALA A 226 20.87 -61.19 -48.78
C ALA A 226 19.64 -61.54 -49.63
N ALA A 227 19.33 -60.75 -50.66
CA ALA A 227 18.16 -60.92 -51.54
C ALA A 227 16.81 -60.92 -50.79
N TRP A 228 16.68 -60.14 -49.72
CA TRP A 228 15.41 -59.95 -49.02
C TRP A 228 14.45 -59.09 -49.86
N ASP A 229 13.16 -59.42 -49.83
CA ASP A 229 12.09 -58.58 -50.38
C ASP A 229 11.84 -57.38 -49.44
N LEU A 230 12.38 -56.22 -49.82
CA LEU A 230 12.26 -54.99 -49.05
C LEU A 230 10.82 -54.48 -48.96
N ASP A 231 10.00 -54.69 -49.99
CA ASP A 231 8.61 -54.25 -50.01
C ASP A 231 7.78 -55.09 -49.06
N ALA A 232 8.01 -56.41 -49.01
CA ALA A 232 7.40 -57.29 -48.03
C ALA A 232 7.84 -56.96 -46.60
N ALA A 233 9.14 -56.66 -46.39
CA ALA A 233 9.67 -56.29 -45.09
C ALA A 233 9.12 -54.94 -44.58
N ALA A 234 9.01 -53.93 -45.44
CA ALA A 234 8.42 -52.64 -45.08
C ALA A 234 6.94 -52.78 -44.69
N LYS A 235 6.16 -53.54 -45.48
CA LYS A 235 4.74 -53.84 -45.20
C LYS A 235 4.52 -54.66 -43.93
N ALA A 236 5.53 -55.41 -43.48
CA ALA A 236 5.44 -56.17 -42.23
C ALA A 236 5.65 -55.30 -40.97
N ILE A 237 6.29 -54.14 -41.12
CA ILE A 237 6.62 -53.23 -40.01
C ILE A 237 5.55 -52.15 -39.84
N GLU A 238 4.94 -51.69 -40.92
CA GLU A 238 3.86 -50.72 -40.89
C GLU A 238 2.50 -51.44 -41.06
N PRO A 239 1.68 -51.61 -40.00
CA PRO A 239 0.29 -52.01 -40.19
C PRO A 239 -0.40 -50.83 -40.89
N GLY A 240 -0.97 -51.09 -42.07
CA GLY A 240 -1.72 -50.09 -42.83
C GLY A 240 -2.82 -49.42 -42.03
#